data_AF-A0A1L9U550-F1
#
_entry.id   AF-A0A1L9U550-F1
#
_cell.length_a   1.000
_cell.length_b   1.000
_cell.length_c   1.000
_cell.angle_alpha   90.00
_cell.angle_beta   90.00
_cell.angle_gamma   90.00
#
_symmetry.space_group_name_H-M   'P 1'
#
loop_
_entity.id
_entity.type
_entity.pdbx_description
1 polymer ?
#
loop_
_entity_poly.entity_id
_entity_poly.type
_entity_poly.pdbx_seq_one_letter_code
_entity_poly.pdbx_strand_id
1 'polypeptide(L)'
;MLPPPLKEFQIGWICALPIEVAAAQEMLDEEFESLDMQDPADANIYTLGRIGVHYIVITCLSRFYGTTSATTATNHMMRAFSQSLRIGLMVGISGGIPSVANDI
;
A
#
# COMPACT_ATOMS: atom_id res chain seq x y z
N MET A 1 15.24 -4.33 -9.78
CA MET A 1 15.65 -3.12 -10.55
C MET A 1 15.76 -1.97 -9.58
N LEU A 2 16.67 -1.01 -9.82
CA LEU A 2 16.77 0.17 -8.96
C LEU A 2 15.46 0.97 -9.02
N PRO A 3 14.91 1.42 -7.87
CA PRO A 3 13.69 2.21 -7.87
C PRO A 3 13.91 3.58 -8.53
N PRO A 4 12.88 4.13 -9.19
CA PRO A 4 12.87 5.55 -9.54
C PRO A 4 12.86 6.41 -8.26
N PRO A 5 13.11 7.73 -8.38
CA PRO A 5 12.97 8.66 -7.26
C PRO A 5 11.61 8.52 -6.55
N LEU A 6 11.57 8.65 -5.22
CA LEU A 6 10.33 8.50 -4.43
C LEU A 6 9.21 9.46 -4.86
N LYS A 7 9.59 10.62 -5.40
CA LYS A 7 8.70 11.59 -6.04
C LYS A 7 7.99 11.09 -7.31
N GLU A 8 8.23 9.85 -7.73
CA GLU A 8 7.53 9.21 -8.85
C GLU A 8 6.47 8.24 -8.39
N PHE A 9 6.33 7.91 -7.10
CA PHE A 9 5.28 7.00 -6.65
C PHE A 9 3.99 7.76 -6.37
N GLN A 10 2.99 7.62 -7.25
CA GLN A 10 1.73 8.37 -7.14
C GLN A 10 0.60 7.61 -6.43
N ILE A 11 0.70 6.29 -6.35
CA ILE A 11 -0.38 5.44 -5.82
C ILE A 11 0.11 4.68 -4.60
N GLY A 12 -0.55 4.88 -3.48
CA GLY A 12 -0.40 4.05 -2.29
C GLY A 12 -1.43 2.93 -2.28
N TRP A 13 -0.99 1.70 -2.07
CA TRP A 13 -1.83 0.52 -1.95
C TRP A 13 -1.63 -0.07 -0.55
N ILE A 14 -2.62 0.09 0.32
CA ILE A 14 -2.60 -0.39 1.69
C ILE A 14 -3.43 -1.68 1.79
N CYS A 15 -2.81 -2.73 2.32
CA CYS A 15 -3.46 -4.01 2.59
C CYS A 15 -3.57 -4.26 4.10
N ALA A 16 -4.60 -4.97 4.55
CA ALA A 16 -4.79 -5.33 5.96
C ALA A 16 -4.06 -6.61 6.35
N LEU A 17 -3.95 -7.57 5.42
CA LEU A 17 -3.45 -8.92 5.69
C LEU A 17 -2.23 -9.26 4.82
N PRO A 18 -1.29 -10.09 5.31
CA PRO A 18 -0.14 -10.53 4.52
C PRO A 18 -0.52 -11.22 3.20
N ILE A 19 -1.63 -11.96 3.17
CA ILE A 19 -2.11 -12.62 1.96
C ILE A 19 -2.59 -11.62 0.89
N GLU A 20 -3.12 -10.47 1.32
CA GLU A 20 -3.55 -9.39 0.41
C GLU A 20 -2.33 -8.68 -0.17
N VAL A 21 -1.28 -8.47 0.63
CA VAL A 21 0.00 -7.92 0.14
C VAL A 21 0.64 -8.87 -0.87
N ALA A 22 0.69 -10.17 -0.57
CA ALA A 22 1.24 -11.15 -1.51
C ALA A 22 0.50 -11.08 -2.85
N ALA A 23 -0.84 -11.03 -2.84
CA ALA A 23 -1.62 -10.85 -4.05
C ALA A 23 -1.33 -9.51 -4.76
N ALA A 24 -1.18 -8.41 -4.01
CA ALA A 24 -0.85 -7.10 -4.58
C ALA A 24 0.54 -7.07 -5.23
N GLN A 25 1.53 -7.74 -4.64
CA GLN A 25 2.88 -7.86 -5.20
C GLN A 25 2.86 -8.64 -6.52
N GLU A 26 2.12 -9.75 -6.59
CA GLU A 26 1.96 -10.55 -7.81
C GLU A 26 1.24 -9.79 -8.94
N MET A 27 0.58 -8.66 -8.64
CA MET A 27 -0.05 -7.80 -9.65
C MET A 27 0.90 -6.76 -10.25
N LEU A 28 2.11 -6.61 -9.72
CA LEU A 28 3.10 -5.69 -10.26
C LEU A 28 3.68 -6.24 -11.57
N ASP A 29 3.80 -5.38 -12.58
CA ASP A 29 4.57 -5.71 -13.79
C ASP A 29 6.07 -5.74 -13.48
N GLU A 30 6.51 -4.85 -12.57
CA GLU A 30 7.89 -4.72 -12.12
C GLU A 30 7.93 -4.44 -10.62
N GLU A 31 8.80 -5.16 -9.90
CA GLU A 31 9.16 -4.88 -8.51
C GLU A 31 10.56 -4.23 -8.45
N PHE A 32 10.65 -3.16 -7.66
CA PHE A 32 11.90 -2.42 -7.42
C PHE A 32 12.51 -2.79 -6.07
N GLU A 33 13.80 -2.52 -5.94
CA GLU A 33 14.49 -2.68 -4.65
C GLU A 33 13.85 -1.81 -3.56
N SER A 34 13.88 -2.33 -2.33
CA SER A 34 13.36 -1.64 -1.14
C SER A 34 14.10 -0.34 -0.88
N LEU A 35 13.49 0.54 -0.08
CA LEU A 35 14.13 1.79 0.35
C LEU A 35 15.43 1.53 1.11
N ASP A 36 16.53 2.14 0.67
CA ASP A 36 17.83 2.07 1.37
C ASP A 36 17.81 2.77 2.73
N MET A 37 16.98 3.82 2.88
CA MET A 37 16.83 4.58 4.10
C MET A 37 15.36 4.93 4.34
N GLN A 38 14.86 4.56 5.51
CA GLN A 38 13.53 4.87 5.99
C GLN A 38 13.64 5.60 7.34
N ASP A 39 12.64 6.44 7.65
CA ASP A 39 12.51 7.02 8.98
C ASP A 39 12.45 5.90 10.03
N PRO A 40 13.33 5.89 11.06
CA PRO A 40 13.29 4.87 12.12
C PRO A 40 11.96 4.81 12.88
N ALA A 41 11.16 5.88 12.85
CA ALA A 41 9.82 5.90 13.43
C ALA A 41 8.76 5.26 12.52
N ASP A 42 9.06 5.04 11.25
CA ASP A 42 8.19 4.35 10.30
C ASP A 42 8.41 2.84 10.33
N ALA A 43 7.45 2.16 10.95
CA ALA A 43 7.45 0.70 11.07
C ALA A 43 6.84 -0.01 9.84
N ASN A 44 6.42 0.73 8.81
CA ASN A 44 5.86 0.12 7.60
C ASN A 44 6.96 -0.56 6.79
N ILE A 45 6.63 -1.70 6.21
CA ILE A 45 7.43 -2.30 5.14
C ILE A 45 6.79 -1.86 3.82
N TYR A 46 7.59 -1.31 2.92
CA TYR A 46 7.14 -0.89 1.60
C TYR A 46 7.69 -1.82 0.52
N THR A 47 6.78 -2.26 -0.36
CA THR A 47 7.16 -2.81 -1.67
C THR A 47 6.94 -1.72 -2.72
N LEU A 48 7.94 -1.49 -3.55
CA LEU A 48 7.90 -0.51 -4.63
C LEU A 48 7.73 -1.25 -5.95
N GLY A 49 6.80 -0.78 -6.78
CA GLY A 49 6.60 -1.42 -8.07
C GLY A 49 5.89 -0.54 -9.08
N ARG A 50 5.56 -1.16 -10.22
CA ARG A 50 4.89 -0.52 -11.35
C ARG A 50 3.78 -1.41 -11.89
N ILE A 51 2.64 -0.80 -12.24
CA ILE A 51 1.59 -1.41 -13.07
C ILE A 51 1.30 -0.46 -14.22
N GLY A 52 1.54 -0.90 -15.45
CA GLY A 52 1.50 -0.07 -16.64
C GLY A 52 2.39 1.16 -16.46
N VAL A 53 1.81 2.35 -16.60
CA VAL A 53 2.54 3.62 -16.44
C VAL A 53 2.52 4.17 -15.01
N HIS A 54 1.94 3.44 -14.05
CA HIS A 54 1.73 3.91 -12.68
C HIS A 54 2.73 3.29 -11.72
N TYR A 55 3.39 4.15 -10.93
CA TYR A 55 4.28 3.71 -9.87
C TYR A 55 3.51 3.60 -8.56
N ILE A 56 3.63 2.43 -7.94
CA ILE A 56 2.82 2.00 -6.80
C ILE A 56 3.74 1.71 -5.62
N VAL A 57 3.36 2.22 -4.45
CA VAL A 57 3.92 1.80 -3.17
C VAL A 57 2.88 0.95 -2.43
N ILE A 58 3.24 -0.29 -2.12
CA ILE A 58 2.41 -1.23 -1.38
C ILE A 58 2.88 -1.27 0.08
N THR A 59 1.95 -1.31 1.03
CA THR A 59 2.28 -1.62 2.43
C THR A 59 1.23 -2.53 3.08
N CYS A 60 1.64 -3.24 4.13
CA CYS A 60 0.74 -3.99 5.01
C CYS A 60 0.51 -3.21 6.30
N LEU A 61 -0.69 -3.32 6.86
CA LEU A 61 -0.89 -2.98 8.27
C LEU A 61 0.00 -3.84 9.17
N SER A 62 0.49 -3.25 10.26
CA SER A 62 1.26 -3.97 11.29
C SER A 62 0.40 -5.03 12.01
N ARG A 63 0.99 -5.75 12.98
CA ARG A 63 0.45 -6.94 13.68
C ARG A 63 -1.01 -6.88 14.16
N PHE A 64 -1.64 -5.71 14.23
CA PHE A 64 -3.05 -5.55 14.56
C PHE A 64 -3.79 -4.90 13.39
N TYR A 65 -4.86 -5.54 12.92
CA TYR A 65 -5.83 -4.98 11.99
C TYR A 65 -6.71 -3.94 12.70
N GLY A 66 -7.22 -2.96 11.94
CA GLY A 66 -8.15 -1.94 12.44
C GLY A 66 -7.79 -0.52 12.01
N THR A 67 -8.69 0.41 12.31
CA THR A 67 -8.63 1.81 11.85
C THR A 67 -7.39 2.55 12.34
N THR A 68 -6.95 2.32 13.59
CA THR A 68 -5.74 2.96 14.14
C THR A 68 -4.48 2.51 13.40
N SER A 69 -4.33 1.20 13.17
CA SER A 69 -3.19 0.65 12.43
C SER A 69 -3.18 1.14 10.99
N ALA A 70 -4.35 1.19 10.34
CA ALA A 70 -4.53 1.77 9.00
C ALA A 70 -4.16 3.25 8.95
N THR A 71 -4.58 4.03 9.93
CA THR A 71 -4.27 5.46 10.02
C THR A 71 -2.78 5.67 10.20
N THR A 72 -2.15 4.93 11.10
CA THR A 72 -0.69 5.00 11.32
C THR A 72 0.06 4.66 10.04
N ALA A 73 -0.24 3.51 9.42
CA ALA A 73 0.43 3.08 8.20
C ALA A 73 0.27 4.11 7.07
N THR A 74 -0.95 4.60 6.85
CA THR A 74 -1.23 5.62 5.83
C THR A 74 -0.47 6.93 6.11
N ASN A 75 -0.44 7.40 7.36
CA ASN A 75 0.27 8.62 7.72
C ASN A 75 1.78 8.51 7.50
N HIS A 76 2.38 7.37 7.81
CA HIS A 76 3.79 7.12 7.54
C HIS A 76 4.07 7.11 6.03
N MET A 77 3.24 6.41 5.24
CA MET A 77 3.36 6.39 3.78
C MET A 77 3.22 7.80 3.19
N MET A 78 2.23 8.57 3.63
CA MET A 78 2.04 9.95 3.19
C MET A 78 3.25 10.83 3.52
N ARG A 79 3.95 10.60 4.63
CA ARG A 79 5.19 11.33 4.95
C ARG A 79 6.35 10.90 4.05
N ALA A 80 6.56 9.59 3.91
CA ALA A 80 7.64 9.02 3.09
C ALA A 80 7.52 9.42 1.61
N PHE A 81 6.29 9.53 1.09
CA PHE A 81 5.99 9.82 -0.32
C PHE A 81 5.26 11.17 -0.51
N SER A 82 5.51 12.12 0.41
CA SER A 82 4.76 13.39 0.52
C SER A 82 4.73 14.28 -0.72
N GLN A 83 5.69 14.12 -1.63
CA GLN A 83 5.81 14.96 -2.83
C GLN A 83 5.02 14.43 -4.03
N SER A 84 4.56 13.18 -3.99
CA SER A 84 4.12 12.45 -5.18
C SER A 84 2.87 11.64 -4.99
N LEU A 85 2.60 11.14 -3.78
CA LEU A 85 1.42 10.35 -3.49
C LEU A 85 0.16 11.19 -3.75
N ARG A 86 -0.69 10.74 -4.68
CA ARG A 86 -1.94 11.42 -5.06
C ARG A 86 -3.17 10.63 -4.68
N ILE A 87 -3.06 9.31 -4.68
CA ILE A 87 -4.17 8.39 -4.46
C ILE A 87 -3.72 7.35 -3.44
N GLY A 88 -4.55 7.09 -2.43
CA GLY A 88 -4.41 5.98 -1.50
C GLY A 88 -5.57 5.01 -1.68
N LEU A 89 -5.27 3.73 -1.87
CA LEU A 89 -6.23 2.64 -2.02
C LEU A 89 -6.10 1.71 -0.82
N MET A 90 -7.18 1.52 -0.06
CA MET A 90 -7.27 0.41 0.89
C MET A 90 -7.88 -0.78 0.16
N VAL A 91 -7.09 -1.83 -0.06
CA VAL A 91 -7.50 -2.99 -0.85
C VAL A 91 -7.35 -4.23 0.02
N GLY A 92 -8.40 -5.04 0.05
CA GLY A 92 -8.41 -6.26 0.85
C GLY A 92 -9.75 -6.98 0.77
N ILE A 93 -9.84 -8.03 1.56
CA ILE A 93 -11.02 -8.88 1.66
C ILE A 93 -12.02 -8.18 2.61
N SER A 94 -13.29 -8.17 2.20
CA SER A 94 -14.38 -7.65 3.02
C SER A 94 -15.57 -8.61 2.99
N GLY A 95 -16.42 -8.53 4.01
CA GLY A 95 -17.69 -9.26 4.07
C GLY A 95 -18.86 -8.40 3.59
N GLY A 96 -19.82 -9.02 2.91
CA GLY A 96 -21.10 -8.41 2.53
C GLY A 96 -22.24 -8.79 3.48
N ILE A 97 -23.25 -7.92 3.59
CA ILE A 97 -24.51 -8.15 4.31
C ILE A 97 -25.69 -7.96 3.33
N PRO A 98 -26.07 -8.98 2.55
CA PRO A 98 -27.16 -8.86 1.59
C PRO A 98 -28.51 -8.63 2.26
N SER A 99 -29.41 -7.97 1.53
CA SER A 99 -30.80 -7.71 1.91
C SER A 99 -31.72 -7.95 0.72
N VAL A 100 -33.03 -8.04 0.96
CA VAL A 100 -34.03 -8.27 -0.11
C VAL A 100 -34.00 -7.17 -1.19
N ALA A 101 -33.55 -5.97 -0.85
CA ALA A 101 -33.44 -4.84 -1.77
C ALA A 101 -32.03 -4.68 -2.38
N ASN A 102 -31.01 -5.33 -1.81
CA ASN A 102 -29.61 -5.20 -2.24
C ASN A 102 -28.88 -6.54 -2.07
N ASP A 103 -28.49 -7.12 -3.18
CA ASP A 103 -27.73 -8.36 -3.33
C ASP A 103 -26.22 -8.08 -3.37
N ILE A 104 -25.60 -7.88 -2.21
CA ILE A 104 -24.13 -7.93 -2.09
C ILE A 104 -23.61 -9.34 -1.88
#